data_AF-A0ABD5QNE4-F1
#
_entry.id   AF-A0ABD5QNE4-F1
#
_cell.length_a   1.000
_cell.length_b   1.000
_cell.length_c   1.000
_cell.angle_alpha   90.00
_cell.angle_beta   90.00
_cell.angle_gamma   90.00
#
_symmetry.space_group_name_H-M   'P 1'
#
loop_
_entity.id
_entity.type
_entity.pdbx_description
1 polymer ?
#
loop_
_entity_poly.entity_id
_entity_poly.type
_entity_poly.pdbx_seq_one_letter_code
_entity_poly.pdbx_strand_id
1 'polypeptide(L)' 'MTEAELEAFDDAMDEQAEAVREALAEDLGGDPDDYRKRPIADGGD' A
#
# COMPACT_ATOMS: atom_id res chain seq x y z
N MET A 1 7.78 20.06 2.92
CA MET A 1 7.12 19.29 3.98
C MET A 1 8.10 19.15 5.12
N THR A 2 7.67 19.42 6.33
CA THR A 2 8.39 19.09 7.56
C THR A 2 8.36 17.58 7.79
N GLU A 3 9.17 17.07 8.71
CA GLU A 3 9.18 15.65 9.06
C GLU A 3 7.83 15.18 9.63
N ALA A 4 7.19 16.01 10.47
CA ALA A 4 5.83 15.74 10.95
C ALA A 4 4.78 15.72 9.83
N GLU A 5 4.95 16.54 8.79
CA GLU A 5 4.06 16.52 7.62
C GLU A 5 4.31 15.30 6.72
N LEU A 6 5.52 14.73 6.72
CA LEU A 6 5.85 13.51 6.01
C LEU A 6 5.28 12.28 6.74
N GLU A 7 5.40 12.21 8.06
CA GLU A 7 4.79 11.13 8.86
C GLU A 7 3.27 11.09 8.69
N ALA A 8 2.59 12.24 8.80
CA ALA A 8 1.15 12.31 8.58
C ALA A 8 0.75 11.95 7.12
N PHE A 9 1.64 12.22 6.16
CA PHE A 9 1.42 11.83 4.77
C PHE A 9 1.57 10.31 4.58
N ASP A 10 2.60 9.71 5.18
CA ASP A 10 2.81 8.26 5.12
C ASP A 10 1.65 7.51 5.78
N ASP A 11 1.19 7.95 6.95
CA ASP A 11 0.00 7.38 7.63
C ASP A 11 -1.25 7.44 6.73
N ALA A 12 -1.50 8.60 6.10
CA ALA A 12 -2.63 8.77 5.20
C ALA A 12 -2.52 7.91 3.92
N MET A 13 -1.30 7.65 3.44
CA MET A 13 -1.06 6.77 2.31
C MET A 13 -1.24 5.30 2.69
N ASP A 14 -0.87 4.91 3.91
CA ASP A 14 -1.05 3.55 4.43
C ASP A 14 -2.54 3.21 4.62
N GLU A 15 -3.33 4.14 5.18
CA GLU A 15 -4.79 3.99 5.33
C GLU A 15 -5.49 3.81 3.96
N GLN A 16 -5.14 4.67 3.00
CA GLN A 16 -5.66 4.54 1.63
C GLN A 16 -5.22 3.23 0.98
N ALA A 17 -3.98 2.80 1.21
CA ALA A 17 -3.47 1.55 0.65
C ALA A 17 -4.20 0.34 1.24
N GLU A 18 -4.60 0.36 2.50
CA GLU A 18 -5.43 -0.67 3.11
C GLU A 18 -6.81 -0.75 2.46
N ALA A 19 -7.51 0.38 2.34
CA ALA A 19 -8.82 0.43 1.69
C ALA A 19 -8.79 -0.08 0.24
N VAL A 20 -7.73 0.24 -0.51
CA VAL A 20 -7.55 -0.28 -1.87
C VAL A 20 -7.34 -1.79 -1.88
N ARG A 21 -6.54 -2.34 -0.95
CA ARG A 21 -6.31 -3.78 -0.86
C ARG A 21 -7.58 -4.55 -0.49
N GLU A 22 -8.38 -4.02 0.43
CA GLU A 22 -9.69 -4.61 0.77
C GLU A 22 -10.64 -4.62 -0.43
N ALA A 23 -10.75 -3.50 -1.15
CA ALA A 23 -11.59 -3.42 -2.35
C ALA A 23 -11.13 -4.39 -3.45
N LEU A 24 -9.80 -4.53 -3.64
CA LEU A 24 -9.26 -5.49 -4.60
C LEU A 24 -9.55 -6.94 -4.19
N ALA A 25 -9.47 -7.26 -2.91
CA ALA A 25 -9.82 -8.59 -2.40
C ALA A 25 -11.32 -8.89 -2.55
N GLU A 26 -12.19 -7.90 -2.38
CA GLU A 26 -13.63 -8.02 -2.64
C GLU A 26 -13.92 -8.29 -4.13
N ASP A 27 -13.31 -7.50 -5.03
CA ASP A 27 -13.59 -7.55 -6.47
C ASP A 27 -12.93 -8.74 -7.19
N LEU A 28 -11.69 -9.06 -6.82
CA LEU A 28 -10.85 -10.05 -7.52
C LEU A 28 -10.71 -11.37 -6.73
N GLY A 29 -11.12 -11.39 -5.45
CA GLY A 29 -10.89 -12.49 -4.54
C GLY A 29 -9.47 -12.52 -3.97
N GLY A 30 -9.25 -13.35 -2.95
CA GLY A 30 -7.95 -13.47 -2.26
C GLY A 30 -7.92 -12.74 -0.91
N ASP A 31 -6.74 -12.60 -0.34
CA ASP A 31 -6.53 -11.83 0.90
C ASP A 31 -6.05 -10.40 0.55
N PRO A 32 -6.48 -9.35 1.28
CA PRO A 32 -5.95 -8.00 1.08
C PRO A 32 -4.42 -7.94 1.08
N ASP A 33 -3.74 -8.74 1.90
CA ASP A 33 -2.28 -8.75 1.97
C ASP A 33 -1.61 -9.28 0.69
N ASP A 34 -2.30 -10.05 -0.15
CA ASP A 34 -1.80 -10.51 -1.46
C ASP A 34 -1.53 -9.32 -2.41
N TYR A 35 -2.23 -8.20 -2.18
CA TYR A 35 -2.14 -6.95 -2.95
C TYR A 35 -1.19 -5.92 -2.31
N ARG A 36 -0.48 -6.28 -1.24
CA ARG A 36 0.50 -5.39 -0.63
C ARG A 36 1.64 -5.08 -1.60
N LYS A 37 2.10 -3.82 -1.59
CA LYS A 37 3.31 -3.42 -2.31
C LYS A 37 4.46 -4.31 -1.86
N ARG A 38 4.93 -5.15 -2.77
CA ARG A 38 6.18 -5.88 -2.60
C ARG A 38 7.33 -4.93 -2.94
N PRO A 39 8.46 -5.01 -2.22
CA PRO A 39 9.68 -4.37 -2.68
C PRO A 39 9.89 -4.77 -4.14
N ILE A 40 10.02 -3.79 -5.04
CA ILE A 40 10.50 -4.10 -6.37
C ILE A 40 11.92 -4.60 -6.14
N ALA A 41 12.14 -5.90 -6.34
CA ALA A 41 13.51 -6.37 -6.51
C ALA A 41 14.04 -5.54 -7.69
N ASP A 42 15.06 -4.70 -7.45
CA ASP A 42 15.78 -4.00 -8.52
C ASP A 42 15.94 -5.00 -9.66
N GLY A 43 15.33 -4.71 -10.81
CA GLY A 43 15.21 -5.65 -11.92
C GLY A 43 16.57 -6.26 -12.21
N GLY A 44 16.72 -7.54 -11.85
CA GLY A 44 17.90 -8.32 -12.15
C GLY A 44 17.93 -8.60 -13.65
N ASP A 45 19.04 -8.16 -14.25
CA ASP A 45 19.56 -8.34 -15.62
C ASP A 45 18.88 -7.57 -16.79
#